data_AF-A0A089I528-F1
#
_entry.id   AF-A0A089I528-F1
#
_cell.length_a   1.000
_cell.length_b   1.000
_cell.length_c   1.000
_cell.angle_alpha   90.00
_cell.angle_beta   90.00
_cell.angle_gamma   90.00
#
_symmetry.space_group_name_H-M   'P 1'
#
loop_
_entity.id
_entity.type
_entity.pdbx_description
1 polymer ?
#
loop_
_entity_poly.entity_id
_entity_poly.type
_entity_poly.pdbx_seq_one_letter_code
_entity_poly.pdbx_strand_id
1 'polypeptide(L)'
;MSSSSLPQRNAVSKKKKKPVRKRKKKSFLRTLSRLFLILILLLIAGGSWLYFAPSAHNLRYLIADTLITTQHRYMAKYIIGEDELKDRVKEYNERFVHMGDEKDTHTIVQPPVEVEKPLVEIEEVSGTGYSGYVMTVNDPTKVRLGVPGKIGSGEKVSSMVSRTGAIAGVNGGGFADPNWKGNGFKPIGLVISQGKLFYNGLGGKKSTQIVGLDKQGKMIAGNYSLNELSDLGVQEAVSFQPRLIVNGKGLIKNAAEGWGIAPRTAMGQRDDGALLFVVIDGRQPGYSIGANLYDVQQIMLKHGAVIAANLDGGSSTVLVKDNEIVNKPSSQYGERYLPTAFLVFEHPEQADITNIWEGLDPAKIDAGKKRTH
;
A
#
# COMPACT_ATOMS: atom_id res chain seq x y z
N MET A 1 46.84 -80.56 70.54
CA MET A 1 45.88 -80.04 71.53
C MET A 1 45.31 -78.72 71.01
N SER A 2 43.99 -78.61 71.09
CA SER A 2 43.19 -77.38 71.07
C SER A 2 43.17 -76.48 69.82
N SER A 3 41.97 -76.47 69.24
CA SER A 3 41.15 -75.27 68.96
C SER A 3 40.81 -75.06 67.48
N SER A 4 39.59 -75.52 67.16
CA SER A 4 38.81 -75.01 66.04
C SER A 4 38.52 -73.53 66.25
N SER A 5 38.70 -72.72 65.22
CA SER A 5 38.15 -71.36 65.17
C SER A 5 37.51 -71.11 63.81
N LEU A 6 36.33 -70.51 63.90
CA LEU A 6 35.31 -70.32 62.86
C LEU A 6 35.78 -69.38 61.73
N PRO A 7 35.24 -69.50 60.51
CA PRO A 7 35.52 -68.54 59.44
C PRO A 7 34.83 -67.19 59.71
N GLN A 8 35.62 -66.11 59.65
CA GLN A 8 35.16 -64.73 59.81
C GLN A 8 34.27 -64.26 58.65
N ARG A 9 33.17 -63.60 59.02
CA ARG A 9 32.27 -62.87 58.12
C ARG A 9 33.03 -61.77 57.35
N ASN A 10 33.07 -61.88 56.02
CA ASN A 10 33.47 -60.76 55.17
C ASN A 10 32.39 -59.66 55.21
N ALA A 11 32.76 -58.53 55.80
CA ALA A 11 31.95 -57.32 55.83
C ALA A 11 31.77 -56.74 54.42
N VAL A 12 30.52 -56.52 54.03
CA VAL A 12 30.15 -55.80 52.81
C VAL A 12 30.66 -54.36 52.91
N SER A 13 31.70 -54.05 52.14
CA SER A 13 32.18 -52.68 51.94
C SER A 13 31.08 -51.83 51.29
N LYS A 14 30.49 -50.91 52.07
CA LYS A 14 29.62 -49.85 51.57
C LYS A 14 30.45 -48.94 50.64
N LYS A 15 30.35 -49.14 49.32
CA LYS A 15 30.82 -48.17 48.32
C LYS A 15 30.14 -46.81 48.59
N LYS A 16 30.90 -45.82 49.07
CA LYS A 16 30.49 -44.41 49.12
C LYS A 16 30.07 -43.99 47.70
N LYS A 17 28.80 -43.65 47.50
CA LYS A 17 28.33 -42.99 46.25
C LYS A 17 29.10 -41.66 46.11
N LYS A 18 29.95 -41.55 45.10
CA LYS A 18 30.56 -40.27 44.70
C LYS A 18 29.44 -39.29 44.31
N PRO A 19 29.48 -38.01 44.72
CA PRO A 19 28.45 -37.05 44.34
C PRO A 19 28.51 -36.84 42.83
N VAL A 20 27.41 -37.13 42.13
CA VAL A 20 27.26 -36.87 40.70
C VAL A 20 27.36 -35.37 40.49
N ARG A 21 28.43 -34.95 39.79
CA ARG A 21 28.78 -33.55 39.54
C ARG A 21 27.62 -32.79 38.89
N LYS A 22 26.95 -31.92 39.65
CA LYS A 22 26.09 -30.81 39.16
C LYS A 22 26.82 -29.79 38.25
N ARG A 23 28.08 -30.04 37.85
CA ARG A 23 28.95 -29.09 37.10
C ARG A 23 28.52 -28.84 35.65
N LYS A 24 27.94 -29.83 34.95
CA LYS A 24 27.59 -29.68 33.51
C LYS A 24 26.49 -28.64 33.26
N LYS A 25 25.44 -28.57 34.11
CA LYS A 25 24.36 -27.57 33.99
C LYS A 25 24.86 -26.13 34.21
N LYS A 26 25.80 -25.91 35.14
CA LYS A 26 26.40 -24.58 35.37
C LYS A 26 27.27 -24.11 34.19
N SER A 27 27.94 -25.02 33.49
CA SER A 27 28.72 -24.69 32.29
C SER A 27 27.83 -24.28 31.12
N PHE A 28 26.74 -25.03 30.88
CA PHE A 28 25.76 -24.71 29.84
C PHE A 28 25.07 -23.35 30.09
N LEU A 29 24.63 -23.08 31.33
CA LEU A 29 24.04 -21.79 31.70
C LEU A 29 25.02 -20.62 31.53
N ARG A 30 26.31 -20.82 31.81
CA ARG A 30 27.35 -19.81 31.57
C ARG A 30 27.56 -19.56 30.08
N THR A 31 27.55 -20.60 29.25
CA THR A 31 27.63 -20.44 27.78
C THR A 31 26.40 -19.70 27.25
N LEU A 32 25.19 -20.06 27.68
CA LEU A 32 23.96 -19.39 27.29
C LEU A 32 23.95 -17.91 27.73
N SER A 33 24.39 -17.63 28.96
CA SER A 33 24.53 -16.26 29.47
C SER A 33 25.56 -15.45 28.69
N ARG A 34 26.69 -16.05 28.27
CA ARG A 34 27.67 -15.38 27.40
C ARG A 34 27.10 -15.10 26.01
N LEU A 35 26.39 -16.05 25.41
CA LEU A 35 25.72 -15.84 24.12
C LEU A 35 24.67 -14.72 24.21
N PHE A 36 23.91 -14.68 25.29
CA PHE A 36 22.95 -13.62 25.56
C PHE A 36 23.65 -12.26 25.75
N LEU A 37 24.76 -12.21 26.48
CA LEU A 37 25.56 -10.99 26.63
C LEU A 37 26.12 -10.51 25.29
N ILE A 38 26.66 -11.41 24.47
CA ILE A 38 27.16 -11.10 23.12
C ILE A 38 26.03 -10.55 22.26
N LEU A 39 24.84 -11.15 22.31
CA LEU A 39 23.66 -10.65 21.59
C LEU A 39 23.29 -9.23 22.04
N ILE A 40 23.29 -8.96 23.34
CA ILE A 40 23.06 -7.60 23.86
C ILE A 40 24.12 -6.62 23.36
N LEU A 41 25.41 -6.99 23.41
CA LEU A 41 26.48 -6.13 22.92
C LEU A 41 26.36 -5.85 21.42
N LEU A 42 25.97 -6.85 20.63
CA LEU A 42 25.70 -6.69 19.20
C LEU A 42 24.49 -5.78 18.94
N LEU A 43 23.43 -5.89 19.74
CA LEU A 43 22.27 -5.00 19.65
C LEU A 43 22.62 -3.57 20.04
N ILE A 44 23.45 -3.36 21.07
CA ILE A 44 23.94 -2.04 21.47
C ILE A 44 24.86 -1.44 20.40
N ALA A 45 25.77 -2.24 19.84
CA ALA A 45 26.66 -1.81 18.78
C ALA A 45 25.87 -1.46 17.50
N GLY A 46 24.93 -2.32 17.11
CA GLY A 46 24.05 -2.09 15.96
C GLY A 46 23.13 -0.90 16.16
N GLY A 47 22.56 -0.72 17.36
CA GLY A 47 21.78 0.46 17.72
C GLY A 47 22.63 1.72 17.66
N SER A 48 23.79 1.72 18.29
CA SER A 48 24.73 2.85 18.24
C SER A 48 25.12 3.21 16.81
N TRP A 49 25.40 2.21 15.96
CA TRP A 49 25.65 2.42 14.54
C TRP A 49 24.46 3.06 13.83
N LEU A 50 23.24 2.55 14.06
CA LEU A 50 22.02 3.08 13.46
C LEU A 50 21.77 4.55 13.83
N TYR A 51 22.04 4.96 15.07
CA TYR A 51 21.80 6.34 15.54
C TYR A 51 22.94 7.32 15.25
N PHE A 52 24.19 6.87 15.31
CA PHE A 52 25.33 7.79 15.30
C PHE A 52 26.18 7.71 14.03
N ALA A 53 26.14 6.60 13.28
CA ALA A 53 26.99 6.46 12.10
C ALA A 53 26.37 7.15 10.87
N PRO A 54 27.12 8.01 10.15
CA PRO A 54 26.65 8.58 8.88
C PRO A 54 26.28 7.52 7.84
N SER A 55 26.98 6.39 7.84
CA SER A 55 26.70 5.25 6.95
C SER A 55 25.31 4.63 7.14
N ALA A 56 24.71 4.78 8.32
CA ALA A 56 23.39 4.22 8.63
C ALA A 56 22.23 5.19 8.34
N HIS A 57 22.54 6.44 7.97
CA HIS A 57 21.55 7.51 7.81
C HIS A 57 20.43 7.11 6.85
N ASN A 58 20.75 6.70 5.62
CA ASN A 58 19.75 6.33 4.61
C ASN A 58 18.86 5.16 5.08
N LEU A 59 19.45 4.16 5.74
CA LEU A 59 18.69 3.03 6.27
C LEU A 59 17.75 3.46 7.40
N ARG A 60 18.20 4.33 8.30
CA ARG A 60 17.40 4.86 9.40
C ARG A 60 16.18 5.62 8.88
N TYR A 61 16.39 6.50 7.90
CA TYR A 61 15.29 7.24 7.28
C TYR A 61 14.38 6.35 6.44
N LEU A 62 14.91 5.33 5.76
CA LEU A 62 14.09 4.34 5.08
C LEU A 62 13.17 3.59 6.06
N ILE A 63 13.69 3.19 7.23
CA ILE A 63 12.89 2.54 8.28
C ILE A 63 11.81 3.50 8.79
N ALA A 64 12.17 4.75 9.07
CA ALA A 64 11.23 5.76 9.55
C ALA A 64 10.13 6.06 8.52
N ASP A 65 10.49 6.32 7.27
CA ASP A 65 9.57 6.56 6.17
C ASP A 65 8.67 5.34 5.95
N THR A 66 9.21 4.13 6.03
CA THR A 66 8.43 2.88 5.99
C THR A 66 7.41 2.83 7.12
N LEU A 67 7.82 3.09 8.38
CA LEU A 67 6.90 3.15 9.52
C LEU A 67 5.80 4.21 9.35
N ILE A 68 6.11 5.36 8.74
CA ILE A 68 5.15 6.44 8.47
C ILE A 68 3.98 5.97 7.60
N THR A 69 4.24 5.06 6.67
CA THR A 69 3.21 4.47 5.78
C THR A 69 2.31 3.44 6.47
N THR A 70 2.62 3.05 7.72
CA THR A 70 1.89 2.01 8.46
C THR A 70 0.97 2.57 9.53
N GLN A 71 0.20 1.68 10.15
CA GLN A 71 -0.55 1.99 11.38
C GLN A 71 0.31 2.39 12.58
N HIS A 72 1.61 2.07 12.52
CA HIS A 72 2.58 2.32 13.57
C HIS A 72 3.41 3.58 13.30
N ARG A 73 2.88 4.57 12.58
CA ARG A 73 3.57 5.84 12.29
C ARG A 73 4.19 6.49 13.52
N TYR A 74 3.52 6.41 14.68
CA TYR A 74 4.04 6.95 15.93
C TYR A 74 5.38 6.32 16.36
N MET A 75 5.72 5.13 15.86
CA MET A 75 7.00 4.46 16.17
C MET A 75 8.18 5.10 15.43
N ALA A 76 7.95 5.81 14.33
CA ALA A 76 9.02 6.48 13.58
C ALA A 76 9.77 7.50 14.45
N LYS A 77 9.09 8.11 15.45
CA LYS A 77 9.74 9.05 16.39
C LYS A 77 10.84 8.40 17.24
N TYR A 78 10.77 7.09 17.48
CA TYR A 78 11.84 6.40 18.17
C TYR A 78 13.06 6.21 17.27
N ILE A 79 12.87 6.21 15.95
CA ILE A 79 13.95 6.02 14.97
C ILE A 79 14.63 7.35 14.62
N ILE A 80 13.87 8.42 14.40
CA ILE A 80 14.39 9.70 13.91
C ILE A 80 14.16 10.90 14.85
N GLY A 81 13.40 10.73 15.93
CA GLY A 81 12.96 11.84 16.79
C GLY A 81 11.56 12.36 16.44
N GLU A 82 10.91 13.03 17.39
CA GLU A 82 9.53 13.51 17.20
C GLU A 82 9.44 14.72 16.28
N ASP A 83 10.35 15.69 16.43
CA ASP A 83 10.38 16.89 15.59
C ASP A 83 10.74 16.53 14.15
N GLU A 84 11.77 15.69 13.98
CA GLU A 84 12.16 15.16 12.67
C GLU A 84 11.01 14.40 11.99
N LEU A 85 10.23 13.60 12.74
CA LEU A 85 9.04 12.94 12.20
C LEU A 85 8.01 13.95 11.69
N LYS A 86 7.75 15.02 12.44
CA LYS A 86 6.79 16.08 12.03
C LYS A 86 7.28 16.79 10.77
N ASP A 87 8.55 17.18 10.76
CA ASP A 87 9.18 17.87 9.64
C ASP A 87 9.19 16.98 8.40
N ARG A 88 9.52 15.70 8.53
CA ARG A 88 9.53 14.73 7.44
C ARG A 88 8.15 14.56 6.82
N VAL A 89 7.11 14.41 7.64
CA VAL A 89 5.72 14.31 7.14
C VAL A 89 5.29 15.59 6.44
N LYS A 90 5.66 16.75 6.98
CA LYS A 90 5.38 18.05 6.37
C LYS A 90 6.08 18.18 5.01
N GLU A 91 7.38 17.88 4.93
CA GLU A 91 8.18 17.92 3.71
C GLU A 91 7.57 17.04 2.60
N TYR A 92 7.17 15.80 2.93
CA TYR A 92 6.49 14.92 1.98
C TYR A 92 5.19 15.52 1.48
N ASN A 93 4.35 16.06 2.38
CA ASN A 93 3.09 16.67 1.98
C ASN A 93 3.28 17.88 1.07
N GLU A 94 4.20 18.78 1.42
CA GLU A 94 4.51 19.97 0.61
C GLU A 94 5.05 19.57 -0.77
N ARG A 95 5.99 18.61 -0.82
CA ARG A 95 6.50 18.07 -2.08
C ARG A 95 5.40 17.45 -2.93
N PHE A 96 4.53 16.64 -2.33
CA PHE A 96 3.44 15.97 -3.05
C PHE A 96 2.41 16.96 -3.60
N VAL A 97 2.14 18.05 -2.88
CA VAL A 97 1.31 19.14 -3.41
C VAL A 97 1.96 19.74 -4.65
N HIS A 98 3.24 20.10 -4.59
CA HIS A 98 3.96 20.70 -5.72
C HIS A 98 4.09 19.79 -6.93
N MET A 99 4.16 18.47 -6.73
CA MET A 99 4.18 17.50 -7.82
C MET A 99 2.91 17.55 -8.70
N GLY A 100 1.81 18.14 -8.21
CA GLY A 100 0.59 18.36 -9.00
C GLY A 100 0.48 19.72 -9.68
N ASP A 101 1.46 20.62 -9.50
CA ASP A 101 1.40 21.99 -10.03
C ASP A 101 1.85 22.05 -11.50
N GLU A 102 2.77 21.16 -11.93
CA GLU A 102 3.24 21.12 -13.31
C GLU A 102 2.08 20.86 -14.27
N LYS A 103 1.96 21.65 -15.33
CA LYS A 103 0.88 21.46 -16.30
C LYS A 103 1.13 20.23 -17.15
N ASP A 104 0.11 19.41 -17.22
CA ASP A 104 0.09 18.28 -18.12
C ASP A 104 -0.24 18.74 -19.55
N THR A 105 0.60 18.34 -20.50
CA THR A 105 0.47 18.67 -21.91
C THR A 105 0.37 17.44 -22.80
N HIS A 106 0.30 16.23 -22.22
CA HIS A 106 0.21 15.02 -23.03
C HIS A 106 -1.09 14.99 -23.85
N THR A 107 -0.99 14.32 -24.98
CA THR A 107 -2.11 14.04 -25.87
C THR A 107 -2.19 12.53 -26.08
N ILE A 108 -3.40 11.99 -26.18
CA ILE A 108 -3.57 10.60 -26.61
C ILE A 108 -3.38 10.57 -28.12
N VAL A 109 -2.41 9.77 -28.59
CA VAL A 109 -2.23 9.50 -30.01
C VAL A 109 -2.89 8.16 -30.29
N GLN A 110 -3.98 8.18 -31.07
CA GLN A 110 -4.58 6.91 -31.52
C GLN A 110 -3.58 6.20 -32.46
N PRO A 111 -3.28 4.92 -32.22
CA PRO A 111 -2.37 4.19 -33.09
C PRO A 111 -2.94 4.09 -34.51
N PRO A 112 -2.12 4.26 -35.55
CA PRO A 112 -2.58 4.28 -36.94
C PRO A 112 -3.08 2.93 -37.47
N VAL A 113 -2.90 1.84 -36.71
CA VAL A 113 -3.41 0.50 -37.00
C VAL A 113 -3.99 -0.08 -35.72
N GLU A 114 -5.28 -0.45 -35.76
CA GLU A 114 -5.99 -1.15 -34.71
C GLU A 114 -5.48 -2.59 -34.66
N VAL A 115 -4.37 -2.82 -33.96
CA VAL A 115 -3.97 -4.17 -33.58
C VAL A 115 -5.01 -4.67 -32.59
N GLU A 116 -5.66 -5.79 -32.91
CA GLU A 116 -6.65 -6.42 -32.04
C GLU A 116 -5.95 -6.87 -30.75
N LYS A 117 -6.03 -6.03 -29.71
CA LYS A 117 -5.50 -6.31 -28.37
C LYS A 117 -6.67 -6.67 -27.45
N PRO A 118 -6.49 -7.61 -26.51
CA PRO A 118 -7.51 -7.84 -25.49
C PRO A 118 -7.75 -6.56 -24.67
N LEU A 119 -8.98 -6.37 -24.19
CA LEU A 119 -9.32 -5.17 -23.42
C LEU A 119 -8.45 -5.03 -22.16
N VAL A 120 -8.18 -6.15 -21.47
CA VAL A 120 -7.35 -6.20 -20.25
C VAL A 120 -6.23 -7.21 -20.40
N GLU A 121 -5.01 -6.78 -20.08
CA GLU A 121 -3.81 -7.62 -19.97
C GLU A 121 -3.25 -7.49 -18.56
N ILE A 122 -2.76 -8.58 -17.99
CA ILE A 122 -2.12 -8.58 -16.66
C ILE A 122 -0.77 -9.26 -16.79
N GLU A 123 0.28 -8.56 -16.36
CA GLU A 123 1.64 -9.08 -16.28
C GLU A 123 2.14 -9.05 -14.84
N GLU A 124 2.94 -10.05 -14.46
CA GLU A 124 3.65 -10.06 -13.18
C GLU A 124 4.88 -9.15 -13.25
N VAL A 125 5.09 -8.36 -12.20
CA VAL A 125 6.28 -7.54 -12.03
C VAL A 125 6.93 -7.81 -10.69
N SER A 126 8.25 -7.78 -10.66
CA SER A 126 9.03 -7.95 -9.44
C SER A 126 10.31 -7.13 -9.48
N GLY A 127 10.86 -6.87 -8.30
CA GLY A 127 12.11 -6.15 -8.12
C GLY A 127 12.73 -6.48 -6.76
N THR A 128 13.61 -5.60 -6.28
CA THR A 128 14.32 -5.84 -5.02
C THR A 128 13.37 -5.73 -3.82
N GLY A 129 12.83 -6.88 -3.40
CA GLY A 129 11.96 -6.99 -2.23
C GLY A 129 10.47 -6.79 -2.51
N TYR A 130 10.06 -6.63 -3.76
CA TYR A 130 8.64 -6.54 -4.11
C TYR A 130 8.23 -7.49 -5.23
N SER A 131 6.96 -7.91 -5.15
CA SER A 131 6.22 -8.61 -6.19
C SER A 131 4.88 -7.91 -6.39
N GLY A 132 4.35 -7.97 -7.60
CA GLY A 132 3.09 -7.35 -7.95
C GLY A 132 2.72 -7.57 -9.40
N TYR A 133 1.85 -6.71 -9.90
CA TYR A 133 1.26 -6.83 -11.23
C TYR A 133 1.15 -5.47 -11.91
N VAL A 134 1.18 -5.47 -13.24
CA VAL A 134 0.73 -4.37 -14.07
C VAL A 134 -0.50 -4.85 -14.83
N MET A 135 -1.62 -4.15 -14.66
CA MET A 135 -2.80 -4.34 -15.49
C MET A 135 -2.85 -3.25 -16.55
N THR A 136 -2.86 -3.64 -17.82
CA THR A 136 -3.06 -2.74 -18.95
C THR A 136 -4.51 -2.79 -19.40
N VAL A 137 -5.13 -1.62 -19.59
CA VAL A 137 -6.47 -1.48 -20.19
C VAL A 137 -6.31 -0.73 -21.51
N ASN A 138 -6.51 -1.44 -22.63
CA ASN A 138 -6.20 -0.90 -23.96
C ASN A 138 -7.23 0.13 -24.44
N ASP A 139 -8.47 0.11 -23.92
CA ASP A 139 -9.48 1.14 -24.16
C ASP A 139 -9.82 1.86 -22.83
N PRO A 140 -9.30 3.08 -22.58
CA PRO A 140 -9.58 3.82 -21.35
C PRO A 140 -11.07 4.17 -21.17
N THR A 141 -11.85 4.24 -22.26
CA THR A 141 -13.27 4.63 -22.20
C THR A 141 -14.16 3.54 -21.57
N LYS A 142 -13.61 2.33 -21.43
CA LYS A 142 -14.21 1.17 -20.75
C LYS A 142 -14.09 1.19 -19.23
N VAL A 143 -13.40 2.19 -18.68
CA VAL A 143 -13.25 2.35 -17.22
C VAL A 143 -14.39 3.19 -16.65
N ARG A 144 -14.94 2.75 -15.52
CA ARG A 144 -15.83 3.55 -14.65
C ARG A 144 -15.35 3.49 -13.20
N LEU A 145 -15.68 4.51 -12.43
CA LEU A 145 -15.45 4.50 -11.00
C LEU A 145 -16.61 3.79 -10.27
N GLY A 146 -16.34 2.59 -9.77
CA GLY A 146 -17.24 1.85 -8.90
C GLY A 146 -17.33 2.47 -7.51
N VAL A 147 -18.55 2.44 -6.95
CA VAL A 147 -18.85 2.90 -5.58
C VAL A 147 -19.72 1.85 -4.87
N PRO A 148 -19.80 1.84 -3.52
CA PRO A 148 -20.61 0.89 -2.77
C PRO A 148 -22.08 0.89 -3.21
N GLY A 149 -22.71 -0.28 -3.24
CA GLY A 149 -24.13 -0.42 -3.59
C GLY A 149 -25.10 -0.07 -2.45
N LYS A 150 -24.61 0.22 -1.25
CA LYS A 150 -25.42 0.49 -0.05
C LYS A 150 -24.82 1.60 0.81
N ILE A 151 -25.69 2.34 1.50
CA ILE A 151 -25.31 3.38 2.45
C ILE A 151 -24.73 2.76 3.73
N GLY A 152 -23.67 3.36 4.28
CA GLY A 152 -23.17 3.10 5.63
C GLY A 152 -21.96 2.17 5.73
N SER A 153 -21.55 1.53 4.64
CA SER A 153 -20.33 0.73 4.57
C SER A 153 -19.67 0.90 3.21
N GLY A 154 -18.34 0.85 3.17
CA GLY A 154 -17.63 0.58 1.92
C GLY A 154 -18.04 -0.78 1.34
N GLU A 155 -17.48 -1.12 0.19
CA GLU A 155 -17.68 -2.40 -0.46
C GLU A 155 -16.31 -2.97 -0.87
N LYS A 156 -16.22 -4.29 -0.94
CA LYS A 156 -15.03 -4.99 -1.43
C LYS A 156 -14.90 -4.81 -2.94
N VAL A 157 -13.69 -4.69 -3.48
CA VAL A 157 -13.50 -4.51 -4.93
C VAL A 157 -14.02 -5.73 -5.69
N SER A 158 -13.79 -6.95 -5.17
CA SER A 158 -14.36 -8.16 -5.77
C SER A 158 -15.89 -8.12 -5.85
N SER A 159 -16.54 -7.66 -4.78
CA SER A 159 -18.00 -7.50 -4.73
C SER A 159 -18.49 -6.44 -5.71
N MET A 160 -17.79 -5.30 -5.82
CA MET A 160 -18.13 -4.28 -6.80
C MET A 160 -18.01 -4.82 -8.24
N VAL A 161 -16.95 -5.57 -8.54
CA VAL A 161 -16.74 -6.22 -9.85
C VAL A 161 -17.91 -7.16 -10.16
N SER A 162 -18.21 -8.10 -9.26
CA SER A 162 -19.30 -9.06 -9.45
C SER A 162 -20.67 -8.41 -9.56
N ARG A 163 -20.96 -7.40 -8.73
CA ARG A 163 -22.26 -6.73 -8.70
C ARG A 163 -22.53 -5.90 -9.96
N THR A 164 -21.50 -5.23 -10.48
CA THR A 164 -21.64 -4.30 -11.60
C THR A 164 -21.45 -4.96 -12.97
N GLY A 165 -20.98 -6.21 -13.00
CA GLY A 165 -20.64 -6.89 -14.26
C GLY A 165 -19.32 -6.44 -14.87
N ALA A 166 -18.45 -5.81 -14.08
CA ALA A 166 -17.09 -5.50 -14.50
C ALA A 166 -16.28 -6.79 -14.71
N ILE A 167 -15.27 -6.73 -15.58
CA ILE A 167 -14.35 -7.85 -15.82
C ILE A 167 -13.07 -7.74 -14.99
N ALA A 168 -12.71 -6.53 -14.54
CA ALA A 168 -11.55 -6.28 -13.71
C ALA A 168 -11.76 -5.07 -12.80
N GLY A 169 -10.96 -4.97 -11.73
CA GLY A 169 -11.03 -3.84 -10.82
C GLY A 169 -9.78 -3.65 -9.97
N VAL A 170 -9.48 -2.39 -9.65
CA VAL A 170 -8.39 -1.97 -8.77
C VAL A 170 -8.93 -0.94 -7.78
N ASN A 171 -8.40 -0.90 -6.56
CA ASN A 171 -8.81 0.10 -5.57
C ASN A 171 -8.63 1.54 -6.06
N GLY A 172 -9.46 2.45 -5.53
CA GLY A 172 -9.47 3.87 -5.91
C GLY A 172 -8.76 4.78 -4.91
N GLY A 173 -9.46 5.85 -4.54
CA GLY A 173 -8.91 6.96 -3.76
C GLY A 173 -8.94 6.77 -2.24
N GLY A 174 -8.52 7.82 -1.54
CA GLY A 174 -8.34 7.83 -0.10
C GLY A 174 -9.66 7.91 0.66
N PHE A 175 -9.66 7.44 1.90
CA PHE A 175 -10.84 7.41 2.74
C PHE A 175 -10.50 7.59 4.22
N ALA A 176 -11.49 8.02 5.01
CA ALA A 176 -11.32 8.17 6.44
C ALA A 176 -11.22 6.79 7.11
N ASP A 177 -10.07 6.52 7.73
CA ASP A 177 -9.75 5.22 8.33
C ASP A 177 -9.41 5.34 9.83
N PRO A 178 -10.38 5.72 10.69
CA PRO A 178 -10.13 5.89 12.11
C PRO A 178 -9.61 4.59 12.72
N ASN A 179 -8.49 4.68 13.43
CA ASN A 179 -7.80 3.55 14.06
C ASN A 179 -7.50 2.38 13.11
N TRP A 180 -7.37 2.63 11.80
CA TRP A 180 -7.06 1.62 10.79
C TRP A 180 -8.12 0.53 10.65
N LYS A 181 -9.34 0.85 11.09
CA LYS A 181 -10.51 -0.04 11.16
C LYS A 181 -11.78 0.64 10.64
N GLY A 182 -11.62 1.69 9.84
CA GLY A 182 -12.72 2.41 9.22
C GLY A 182 -13.63 1.49 8.42
N ASN A 183 -14.90 1.85 8.34
CA ASN A 183 -15.91 1.11 7.60
C ASN A 183 -15.79 1.24 6.07
N GLY A 184 -14.87 2.07 5.58
CA GLY A 184 -14.64 2.27 4.15
C GLY A 184 -15.70 3.11 3.44
N PHE A 185 -16.62 3.75 4.17
CA PHE A 185 -17.76 4.45 3.56
C PHE A 185 -17.50 5.93 3.25
N LYS A 186 -16.51 6.55 3.89
CA LYS A 186 -16.26 8.00 3.83
C LYS A 186 -15.02 8.32 2.99
N PRO A 187 -15.16 8.70 1.70
CA PRO A 187 -14.04 9.20 0.92
C PRO A 187 -13.36 10.42 1.56
N ILE A 188 -12.12 10.68 1.19
CA ILE A 188 -11.43 11.95 1.44
C ILE A 188 -11.37 12.72 0.12
N GLY A 189 -11.72 14.00 0.13
CA GLY A 189 -11.72 14.84 -1.06
C GLY A 189 -12.93 14.60 -1.96
N LEU A 190 -12.72 14.45 -3.25
CA LEU A 190 -13.77 14.35 -4.25
C LEU A 190 -13.96 12.90 -4.75
N VAL A 191 -15.21 12.59 -5.10
CA VAL A 191 -15.58 11.44 -5.94
C VAL A 191 -16.43 11.98 -7.08
N ILE A 192 -15.96 11.80 -8.31
CA ILE A 192 -16.69 12.09 -9.53
C ILE A 192 -16.90 10.78 -10.26
N SER A 193 -18.13 10.49 -10.67
CA SER A 193 -18.43 9.35 -11.52
C SER A 193 -19.48 9.72 -12.54
N GLN A 194 -19.33 9.22 -13.77
CA GLN A 194 -20.21 9.52 -14.90
C GLN A 194 -20.43 11.03 -15.10
N GLY A 195 -19.37 11.83 -14.89
CA GLY A 195 -19.38 13.29 -15.01
C GLY A 195 -20.15 14.03 -13.92
N LYS A 196 -20.60 13.32 -12.87
CA LYS A 196 -21.37 13.89 -11.76
C LYS A 196 -20.55 13.87 -10.48
N LEU A 197 -20.66 14.94 -9.69
CA LEU A 197 -20.05 15.02 -8.37
C LEU A 197 -20.84 14.14 -7.38
N PHE A 198 -20.30 12.95 -7.10
CA PHE A 198 -20.92 12.01 -6.17
C PHE A 198 -20.67 12.40 -4.71
N TYR A 199 -19.45 12.87 -4.40
CA TYR A 199 -19.04 13.21 -3.04
C TYR A 199 -18.14 14.44 -3.00
N ASN A 200 -18.43 15.37 -2.08
CA ASN A 200 -17.61 16.56 -1.83
C ASN A 200 -17.12 16.64 -0.38
N GLY A 201 -15.96 16.07 -0.12
CA GLY A 201 -15.27 16.09 1.17
C GLY A 201 -14.17 17.15 1.28
N LEU A 202 -14.20 18.24 0.48
CA LEU A 202 -13.12 19.24 0.47
C LEU A 202 -13.01 20.07 1.75
N GLY A 203 -14.08 20.14 2.56
CA GLY A 203 -14.07 20.85 3.83
C GLY A 203 -13.67 22.34 3.72
N GLY A 204 -14.06 23.00 2.63
CA GLY A 204 -13.76 24.41 2.36
C GLY A 204 -12.51 24.68 1.53
N LYS A 205 -11.72 23.65 1.18
CA LYS A 205 -10.62 23.79 0.21
C LYS A 205 -11.18 24.10 -1.19
N LYS A 206 -10.48 24.97 -1.93
CA LYS A 206 -10.86 25.36 -3.30
C LYS A 206 -10.41 24.38 -4.37
N SER A 207 -9.33 23.65 -4.12
CA SER A 207 -8.76 22.67 -5.04
C SER A 207 -8.28 21.43 -4.30
N THR A 208 -8.06 20.36 -5.05
CA THR A 208 -7.50 19.11 -4.54
C THR A 208 -6.74 18.38 -5.64
N GLN A 209 -5.82 17.52 -5.21
CA GLN A 209 -5.18 16.55 -6.10
C GLN A 209 -6.20 15.50 -6.50
N ILE A 210 -6.27 15.20 -7.80
CA ILE A 210 -7.15 14.16 -8.34
C ILE A 210 -6.36 13.17 -9.20
N VAL A 211 -6.96 12.00 -9.36
CA VAL A 211 -6.59 10.98 -10.34
C VAL A 211 -7.87 10.53 -11.02
N GLY A 212 -7.95 10.68 -12.33
CA GLY A 212 -9.21 10.45 -13.06
C GLY A 212 -9.06 10.41 -14.57
N LEU A 213 -10.20 10.40 -15.25
CA LEU A 213 -10.36 10.30 -16.70
C LEU A 213 -11.36 11.33 -17.19
N ASP A 214 -11.09 11.95 -18.34
CA ASP A 214 -12.10 12.70 -19.10
C ASP A 214 -12.98 11.78 -19.97
N LYS A 215 -13.85 12.41 -20.77
CA LYS A 215 -14.79 11.69 -21.65
C LYS A 215 -14.12 10.91 -22.77
N GLN A 216 -12.92 11.31 -23.18
CA GLN A 216 -12.12 10.67 -24.23
C GLN A 216 -11.18 9.60 -23.64
N GLY A 217 -11.20 9.40 -22.33
CA GLY A 217 -10.31 8.48 -21.64
C GLY A 217 -8.92 9.06 -21.39
N LYS A 218 -8.73 10.38 -21.54
CA LYS A 218 -7.47 11.04 -21.15
C LYS A 218 -7.36 11.06 -19.64
N MET A 219 -6.24 10.58 -19.14
CA MET A 219 -5.92 10.62 -17.73
C MET A 219 -5.68 12.06 -17.28
N ILE A 220 -6.31 12.45 -16.18
CA ILE A 220 -6.11 13.74 -15.54
C ILE A 220 -5.54 13.47 -14.16
N ALA A 221 -4.36 14.03 -13.88
CA ALA A 221 -3.75 13.98 -12.57
C ALA A 221 -3.05 15.30 -12.21
N GLY A 222 -3.29 15.79 -11.00
CA GLY A 222 -2.78 17.08 -10.52
C GLY A 222 -3.78 17.81 -9.64
N ASN A 223 -3.48 19.07 -9.33
CA ASN A 223 -4.27 19.90 -8.43
C ASN A 223 -5.29 20.75 -9.21
N TYR A 224 -6.58 20.54 -8.96
CA TYR A 224 -7.66 21.21 -9.68
C TYR A 224 -8.81 21.64 -8.75
N SER A 225 -9.47 22.72 -9.11
CA SER A 225 -10.76 23.13 -8.56
C SER A 225 -11.93 22.38 -9.23
N LEU A 226 -13.11 22.42 -8.61
CA LEU A 226 -14.32 21.81 -9.19
C LEU A 226 -14.68 22.39 -10.56
N ASN A 227 -14.49 23.70 -10.75
CA ASN A 227 -14.79 24.35 -12.03
C ASN A 227 -13.83 23.87 -13.12
N GLU A 228 -12.53 23.79 -12.84
CA GLU A 228 -11.55 23.27 -13.80
C GLU A 228 -11.84 21.80 -14.15
N LEU A 229 -12.24 20.96 -13.19
CA LEU A 229 -12.63 19.58 -13.46
C LEU A 229 -13.87 19.48 -14.35
N SER A 230 -14.84 20.39 -14.15
CA SER A 230 -16.03 20.50 -15.01
C SER A 230 -15.65 20.94 -16.43
N ASP A 231 -14.78 21.94 -16.56
CA ASP A 231 -14.32 22.47 -17.84
C ASP A 231 -13.51 21.43 -18.64
N LEU A 232 -12.75 20.58 -17.93
CA LEU A 232 -12.02 19.44 -18.50
C LEU A 232 -12.93 18.25 -18.86
N GLY A 233 -14.23 18.29 -18.51
CA GLY A 233 -15.17 17.21 -18.83
C GLY A 233 -14.84 15.89 -18.14
N VAL A 234 -14.26 15.94 -16.94
CA VAL A 234 -13.91 14.77 -16.11
C VAL A 234 -15.12 13.87 -15.93
N GLN A 235 -14.99 12.59 -16.26
CA GLN A 235 -16.04 11.58 -16.08
C GLN A 235 -15.86 10.81 -14.78
N GLU A 236 -14.64 10.34 -14.52
CA GLU A 236 -14.33 9.47 -13.39
C GLU A 236 -13.15 10.08 -12.64
N ALA A 237 -13.27 10.35 -11.33
CA ALA A 237 -12.13 10.84 -10.56
C ALA A 237 -12.26 10.56 -9.07
N VAL A 238 -11.11 10.38 -8.44
CA VAL A 238 -10.95 10.32 -6.99
C VAL A 238 -9.86 11.31 -6.55
N SER A 239 -9.97 11.81 -5.33
CA SER A 239 -8.86 12.54 -4.72
C SER A 239 -7.78 11.60 -4.20
N PHE A 240 -6.57 11.73 -4.74
CA PHE A 240 -5.36 11.10 -4.19
C PHE A 240 -4.09 11.80 -4.67
N GLN A 241 -2.97 11.51 -4.01
CA GLN A 241 -1.66 12.10 -4.30
C GLN A 241 -0.52 11.11 -3.95
N PRO A 242 0.72 11.32 -4.43
CA PRO A 242 1.14 12.33 -5.41
C PRO A 242 0.96 11.90 -6.86
N ARG A 243 1.00 12.87 -7.78
CA ARG A 243 1.36 12.60 -9.18
C ARG A 243 2.82 12.12 -9.24
N LEU A 244 3.10 11.08 -10.02
CA LEU A 244 4.40 10.42 -10.12
C LEU A 244 5.12 10.77 -11.43
N ILE A 245 4.38 10.84 -12.54
CA ILE A 245 4.91 11.11 -13.87
C ILE A 245 4.04 12.20 -14.51
N VAL A 246 4.68 13.11 -15.23
CA VAL A 246 4.02 14.10 -16.08
C VAL A 246 4.88 14.35 -17.31
N ASN A 247 4.26 14.47 -18.49
CA ASN A 247 4.95 14.69 -19.77
C ASN A 247 6.12 13.71 -20.02
N GLY A 248 5.95 12.42 -19.65
CA GLY A 248 6.98 11.37 -19.81
C GLY A 248 8.14 11.45 -18.82
N LYS A 249 8.09 12.37 -17.84
CA LYS A 249 9.15 12.59 -16.87
C LYS A 249 8.71 12.17 -15.47
N GLY A 250 9.53 11.33 -14.84
CA GLY A 250 9.39 10.99 -13.42
C GLY A 250 9.71 12.17 -12.50
N LEU A 251 8.86 12.39 -11.50
CA LEU A 251 8.96 13.50 -10.54
C LEU A 251 9.75 13.13 -9.27
N ILE A 252 9.85 11.83 -8.95
CA ILE A 252 10.63 11.32 -7.83
C ILE A 252 12.05 11.02 -8.33
N LYS A 253 13.07 11.61 -7.70
CA LYS A 253 14.45 11.56 -8.21
C LYS A 253 15.17 10.26 -7.87
N ASN A 254 14.86 9.67 -6.72
CA ASN A 254 15.54 8.47 -6.22
C ASN A 254 14.69 7.77 -5.14
N ALA A 255 15.09 6.56 -4.74
CA ALA A 255 14.41 5.75 -3.73
C ALA A 255 14.28 6.43 -2.35
N ALA A 256 15.22 7.30 -1.96
CA ALA A 256 15.16 8.02 -0.68
C ALA A 256 14.05 9.09 -0.63
N GLU A 257 13.61 9.57 -1.80
CA GLU A 257 12.44 10.44 -1.94
C GLU A 257 11.13 9.66 -2.12
N GLY A 258 11.21 8.33 -2.22
CA GLY A 258 10.10 7.42 -2.57
C GLY A 258 9.11 7.12 -1.43
N TRP A 259 9.18 7.83 -0.30
CA TRP A 259 8.17 7.74 0.77
C TRP A 259 8.00 6.34 1.38
N GLY A 260 9.11 5.68 1.69
CA GLY A 260 9.11 4.39 2.41
C GLY A 260 8.56 3.21 1.61
N ILE A 261 8.75 2.02 2.15
CA ILE A 261 8.36 0.76 1.50
C ILE A 261 6.94 0.36 1.94
N ALA A 262 6.03 0.14 1.00
CA ALA A 262 4.67 -0.29 1.30
C ALA A 262 4.05 -1.07 0.12
N PRO A 263 2.92 -1.77 0.33
CA PRO A 263 2.04 -2.11 -0.78
C PRO A 263 1.55 -0.82 -1.45
N ARG A 264 1.52 -0.80 -2.78
CA ARG A 264 1.21 0.41 -3.57
C ARG A 264 0.22 0.10 -4.68
N THR A 265 -0.63 1.07 -4.97
CA THR A 265 -1.46 1.10 -6.17
C THR A 265 -1.21 2.42 -6.88
N ALA A 266 -1.02 2.40 -8.19
CA ALA A 266 -0.93 3.60 -9.00
C ALA A 266 -1.63 3.42 -10.34
N MET A 267 -2.10 4.53 -10.91
CA MET A 267 -2.66 4.60 -12.25
C MET A 267 -1.73 5.40 -13.14
N GLY A 268 -1.62 5.03 -14.40
CA GLY A 268 -0.87 5.75 -15.43
C GLY A 268 -1.52 5.61 -16.79
N GLN A 269 -1.04 6.39 -17.75
CA GLN A 269 -1.48 6.32 -19.14
C GLN A 269 -0.26 6.42 -20.08
N ARG A 270 -0.26 5.57 -21.11
CA ARG A 270 0.72 5.60 -22.20
C ARG A 270 0.36 6.65 -23.25
N ASP A 271 1.31 7.00 -24.11
CA ASP A 271 1.06 7.90 -25.25
C ASP A 271 0.04 7.33 -26.26
N ASP A 272 -0.03 6.00 -26.39
CA ASP A 272 -1.04 5.29 -27.19
C ASP A 272 -2.46 5.27 -26.56
N GLY A 273 -2.62 5.87 -25.38
CA GLY A 273 -3.90 6.01 -24.69
C GLY A 273 -4.24 4.88 -23.71
N ALA A 274 -3.53 3.75 -23.73
CA ALA A 274 -3.83 2.66 -22.80
C ALA A 274 -3.53 3.06 -21.35
N LEU A 275 -4.39 2.61 -20.44
CA LEU A 275 -4.21 2.81 -19.01
C LEU A 275 -3.38 1.69 -18.41
N LEU A 276 -2.60 2.05 -17.40
CA LEU A 276 -1.78 1.16 -16.61
C LEU A 276 -2.22 1.24 -15.16
N PHE A 277 -2.40 0.11 -14.51
CA PHE A 277 -2.53 0.02 -13.06
C PHE A 277 -1.38 -0.82 -12.51
N VAL A 278 -0.51 -0.21 -11.71
CA VAL A 278 0.53 -0.93 -10.97
C VAL A 278 -0.02 -1.30 -9.61
N VAL A 279 0.02 -2.59 -9.27
CA VAL A 279 -0.44 -3.13 -7.98
C VAL A 279 0.70 -3.92 -7.35
N ILE A 280 1.29 -3.40 -6.28
CA ILE A 280 2.43 -4.01 -5.58
C ILE A 280 1.99 -4.56 -4.23
N ASP A 281 2.19 -5.85 -4.02
CA ASP A 281 1.98 -6.49 -2.72
C ASP A 281 3.05 -6.03 -1.73
N GLY A 282 2.80 -6.17 -0.43
CA GLY A 282 3.77 -5.75 0.58
C GLY A 282 3.41 -6.17 1.99
N ARG A 283 4.29 -5.87 2.95
CA ARG A 283 4.17 -6.25 4.38
C ARG A 283 4.08 -7.77 4.58
N GLN A 284 4.69 -8.55 3.70
CA GLN A 284 4.67 -10.01 3.71
C GLN A 284 6.11 -10.55 3.65
N PRO A 285 6.78 -10.68 4.81
CA PRO A 285 8.15 -11.18 4.88
C PRO A 285 8.31 -12.52 4.14
N GLY A 286 9.36 -12.64 3.33
CA GLY A 286 9.62 -13.83 2.51
C GLY A 286 8.86 -13.89 1.19
N TYR A 287 7.96 -12.94 0.91
CA TYR A 287 7.28 -12.81 -0.38
C TYR A 287 7.45 -11.40 -0.96
N SER A 288 6.76 -10.41 -0.40
CA SER A 288 6.87 -9.01 -0.82
C SER A 288 6.87 -8.10 0.40
N ILE A 289 7.96 -7.36 0.61
CA ILE A 289 8.01 -6.32 1.65
C ILE A 289 7.32 -5.04 1.18
N GLY A 290 7.24 -4.81 -0.13
CA GLY A 290 6.61 -3.67 -0.78
C GLY A 290 7.59 -2.85 -1.61
N ALA A 291 7.08 -1.78 -2.21
CA ALA A 291 7.83 -0.84 -3.03
C ALA A 291 7.77 0.58 -2.46
N ASN A 292 8.81 1.36 -2.74
CA ASN A 292 8.73 2.81 -2.60
C ASN A 292 8.11 3.42 -3.87
N LEU A 293 7.71 4.69 -3.82
CA LEU A 293 7.07 5.37 -4.95
C LEU A 293 8.02 5.58 -6.15
N TYR A 294 9.35 5.62 -5.93
CA TYR A 294 10.31 5.67 -7.03
C TYR A 294 10.30 4.35 -7.82
N ASP A 295 10.25 3.20 -7.14
CA ASP A 295 10.14 1.90 -7.81
C ASP A 295 8.86 1.82 -8.65
N VAL A 296 7.71 2.25 -8.09
CA VAL A 296 6.43 2.31 -8.83
C VAL A 296 6.53 3.21 -10.06
N GLN A 297 7.18 4.38 -9.92
CA GLN A 297 7.44 5.28 -11.03
C GLN A 297 8.31 4.63 -12.11
N GLN A 298 9.37 3.91 -11.73
CA GLN A 298 10.24 3.23 -12.70
C GLN A 298 9.50 2.12 -13.43
N ILE A 299 8.62 1.38 -12.74
CA ILE A 299 7.73 0.41 -13.39
C ILE A 299 6.86 1.14 -14.41
N MET A 300 6.13 2.18 -14.02
CA MET A 300 5.26 2.94 -14.94
C MET A 300 6.02 3.48 -16.17
N LEU A 301 7.20 4.09 -15.97
CA LEU A 301 8.04 4.59 -17.08
C LEU A 301 8.49 3.48 -18.02
N LYS A 302 8.89 2.31 -17.47
CA LYS A 302 9.29 1.14 -18.27
C LYS A 302 8.14 0.63 -19.15
N HIS A 303 6.89 0.79 -18.70
CA HIS A 303 5.70 0.41 -19.46
C HIS A 303 5.15 1.57 -20.33
N GLY A 304 5.91 2.66 -20.48
CA GLY A 304 5.59 3.75 -21.40
C GLY A 304 4.64 4.81 -20.85
N ALA A 305 4.42 4.86 -19.53
CA ALA A 305 3.56 5.89 -18.95
C ALA A 305 4.10 7.30 -19.21
N VAL A 306 3.27 8.16 -19.82
CA VAL A 306 3.55 9.59 -20.01
C VAL A 306 2.96 10.45 -18.91
N ILE A 307 1.97 9.93 -18.19
CA ILE A 307 1.39 10.48 -16.97
C ILE A 307 1.11 9.34 -16.00
N ALA A 308 1.31 9.57 -14.70
CA ALA A 308 0.96 8.60 -13.67
C ALA A 308 0.75 9.28 -12.33
N ALA A 309 -0.12 8.71 -11.50
CA ALA A 309 -0.36 9.16 -10.15
C ALA A 309 -0.66 7.99 -9.22
N ASN A 310 -0.30 8.19 -7.95
CA ASN A 310 -0.54 7.22 -6.90
C ASN A 310 -2.04 7.14 -6.56
N LEU A 311 -2.49 5.97 -6.15
CA LEU A 311 -3.82 5.70 -5.59
C LEU A 311 -3.66 5.21 -4.14
N ASP A 312 -4.79 4.91 -3.47
CA ASP A 312 -4.73 4.38 -2.12
C ASP A 312 -3.91 3.08 -2.07
N GLY A 313 -3.13 2.88 -1.02
CA GLY A 313 -2.16 1.80 -0.96
C GLY A 313 -2.30 1.00 0.32
N GLY A 314 -1.19 0.38 0.74
CA GLY A 314 -1.19 -0.41 1.96
C GLY A 314 -2.19 -1.57 1.87
N SER A 315 -3.00 -1.73 2.91
CA SER A 315 -3.98 -2.82 2.98
C SER A 315 -5.17 -2.64 2.02
N SER A 316 -5.30 -1.48 1.36
CA SER A 316 -6.30 -1.24 0.32
C SER A 316 -5.88 -1.79 -1.05
N THR A 317 -4.60 -2.09 -1.23
CA THR A 317 -4.02 -2.58 -2.49
C THR A 317 -4.65 -3.91 -2.89
N VAL A 318 -5.44 -3.89 -3.97
CA VAL A 318 -6.11 -5.08 -4.51
C VAL A 318 -6.27 -4.97 -6.02
N LEU A 319 -6.06 -6.09 -6.69
CA LEU A 319 -6.35 -6.32 -8.11
C LEU A 319 -7.32 -7.49 -8.22
N VAL A 320 -8.42 -7.26 -8.94
CA VAL A 320 -9.44 -8.26 -9.23
C VAL A 320 -9.53 -8.45 -10.74
N LYS A 321 -9.59 -9.70 -11.19
CA LYS A 321 -9.85 -10.09 -12.57
C LYS A 321 -10.80 -11.28 -12.56
N ASP A 322 -11.84 -11.22 -13.38
CA ASP A 322 -12.83 -12.31 -13.55
C ASP A 322 -13.43 -12.81 -12.21
N ASN A 323 -13.76 -11.86 -11.32
CA ASN A 323 -14.28 -12.10 -9.96
C ASN A 323 -13.30 -12.74 -8.97
N GLU A 324 -12.02 -12.88 -9.33
CA GLU A 324 -10.97 -13.40 -8.47
C GLU A 324 -9.96 -12.32 -8.08
N ILE A 325 -9.49 -12.38 -6.83
CA ILE A 325 -8.38 -11.54 -6.38
C ILE A 325 -7.09 -12.14 -6.94
N VAL A 326 -6.36 -11.36 -7.75
CA VAL A 326 -5.12 -11.79 -8.42
C VAL A 326 -3.92 -11.63 -7.50
N ASN A 327 -3.84 -10.49 -6.79
CA ASN A 327 -2.72 -10.19 -5.90
C ASN A 327 -2.90 -10.80 -4.51
N LYS A 328 -1.95 -10.57 -3.60
CA LYS A 328 -2.03 -11.00 -2.21
C LYS A 328 -2.20 -9.80 -1.26
N PRO A 329 -3.43 -9.32 -1.02
CA PRO A 329 -3.68 -8.18 -0.13
C PRO A 329 -2.97 -8.30 1.23
N SER A 330 -2.42 -7.19 1.72
CA SER A 330 -1.60 -7.20 2.95
C SER A 330 -2.44 -7.33 4.23
N SER A 331 -3.76 -7.24 4.14
CA SER A 331 -4.65 -7.34 5.29
C SER A 331 -4.85 -8.81 5.67
N GLN A 332 -4.75 -9.11 6.96
CA GLN A 332 -4.99 -10.45 7.50
C GLN A 332 -6.41 -10.98 7.26
N TYR A 333 -7.35 -10.11 6.90
CA TYR A 333 -8.75 -10.45 6.62
C TYR A 333 -9.07 -10.50 5.11
N GLY A 334 -8.03 -10.49 4.25
CA GLY A 334 -8.17 -10.33 2.81
C GLY A 334 -8.38 -8.86 2.42
N GLU A 335 -9.02 -8.62 1.27
CA GLU A 335 -9.30 -7.27 0.78
C GLU A 335 -10.15 -6.45 1.76
N ARG A 336 -10.00 -5.12 1.69
CA ARG A 336 -10.73 -4.17 2.53
C ARG A 336 -12.04 -3.72 1.89
N TYR A 337 -12.90 -3.18 2.74
CA TYR A 337 -14.05 -2.40 2.31
C TYR A 337 -13.56 -0.99 1.96
N LEU A 338 -13.87 -0.54 0.74
CA LEU A 338 -13.39 0.71 0.18
C LEU A 338 -14.57 1.51 -0.39
N PRO A 339 -14.46 2.84 -0.47
CA PRO A 339 -15.52 3.66 -1.02
C PRO A 339 -15.45 3.78 -2.55
N THR A 340 -14.31 3.46 -3.16
CA THR A 340 -14.11 3.65 -4.60
C THR A 340 -13.18 2.58 -5.17
N ALA A 341 -13.43 2.21 -6.42
CA ALA A 341 -12.58 1.33 -7.22
C ALA A 341 -12.65 1.76 -8.69
N PHE A 342 -11.54 1.67 -9.43
CA PHE A 342 -11.57 1.75 -10.88
C PHE A 342 -11.93 0.38 -11.43
N LEU A 343 -13.01 0.30 -12.19
CA LEU A 343 -13.58 -0.94 -12.72
C LEU A 343 -13.56 -0.90 -14.25
N VAL A 344 -13.27 -2.04 -14.87
CA VAL A 344 -13.20 -2.18 -16.34
C VAL A 344 -14.39 -3.00 -16.83
N PHE A 345 -15.07 -2.52 -17.87
CA PHE A 345 -16.28 -3.14 -18.41
C PHE A 345 -16.17 -3.40 -19.90
N GLU A 346 -16.77 -4.48 -20.39
CA GLU A 346 -17.02 -4.64 -21.83
C GLU A 346 -18.05 -3.61 -22.32
N HIS A 347 -19.09 -3.38 -21.52
CA HIS A 347 -20.24 -2.51 -21.80
C HIS A 347 -20.45 -1.52 -20.65
N PRO A 348 -19.59 -0.48 -20.52
CA PRO A 348 -19.66 0.45 -19.40
C PRO A 348 -20.96 1.27 -19.36
N GLU A 349 -21.69 1.37 -20.46
CA GLU A 349 -23.02 1.99 -20.56
C GLU A 349 -24.13 1.20 -19.83
N GLN A 350 -23.89 -0.07 -19.53
CA GLN A 350 -24.82 -0.94 -18.81
C GLN A 350 -24.55 -1.00 -17.30
N ALA A 351 -23.45 -0.36 -16.84
CA ALA A 351 -23.04 -0.41 -15.45
C ALA A 351 -24.01 0.37 -14.55
N ASP A 352 -24.62 -0.31 -13.58
CA ASP A 352 -25.45 0.34 -12.55
C ASP A 352 -24.57 0.89 -11.41
N ILE A 353 -24.25 2.18 -11.52
CA ILE A 353 -23.47 2.93 -10.55
C ILE A 353 -24.28 4.15 -10.11
N THR A 354 -24.90 4.04 -8.93
CA THR A 354 -25.76 5.08 -8.36
C THR A 354 -25.03 5.86 -7.26
N ASN A 355 -25.33 7.17 -7.13
CA ASN A 355 -24.75 8.01 -6.08
C ASN A 355 -25.38 7.71 -4.70
N ILE A 356 -24.76 6.78 -3.97
CA ILE A 356 -25.13 6.44 -2.59
C ILE A 356 -24.86 7.52 -1.54
N TRP A 357 -24.15 8.60 -1.88
CA TRP A 357 -23.96 9.73 -0.97
C TRP A 357 -24.91 10.90 -1.23
N GLU A 358 -25.80 10.77 -2.22
CA GLU A 358 -26.79 11.80 -2.52
C GLU A 358 -27.65 12.09 -1.27
N GLY A 359 -27.79 13.38 -0.94
CA GLY A 359 -28.50 13.84 0.26
C GLY A 359 -27.77 13.64 1.59
N LEU A 360 -26.58 13.01 1.61
CA LEU A 360 -25.77 12.88 2.82
C LEU A 360 -24.87 14.11 3.02
N ASP A 361 -24.65 14.48 4.28
CA ASP A 361 -23.66 15.49 4.67
C ASP A 361 -22.31 14.81 4.94
N PRO A 362 -21.27 15.05 4.12
CA PRO A 362 -19.92 14.51 4.30
C PRO A 362 -19.33 14.70 5.70
N ALA A 363 -19.64 15.82 6.37
CA ALA A 363 -19.14 16.12 7.71
C ALA A 363 -19.76 15.20 8.77
N LYS A 364 -21.01 14.75 8.56
CA LYS A 364 -21.76 13.91 9.51
C LYS A 364 -21.57 12.41 9.32
N ILE A 365 -20.91 11.98 8.24
CA ILE A 365 -20.60 10.56 8.04
C ILE A 365 -19.58 10.11 9.09
N ASP A 366 -19.97 9.11 9.89
CA ASP A 366 -19.10 8.43 10.85
C ASP A 366 -18.41 7.22 10.21
N ALA A 367 -17.11 7.37 9.93
CA ALA A 367 -16.27 6.33 9.36
C ALA A 367 -15.89 5.23 10.37
N GLY A 368 -16.08 5.46 11.68
CA GLY A 368 -15.83 4.49 12.74
C GLY A 368 -17.05 3.63 13.09
N LYS A 369 -18.23 3.99 12.57
CA LYS A 369 -19.47 3.24 12.80
C LYS A 369 -19.32 1.80 12.29
N LYS A 370 -19.77 0.84 13.10
CA LYS A 370 -19.81 -0.58 12.71
C LYS A 370 -20.61 -0.74 11.41
N ARG A 371 -20.06 -1.53 10.49
CA ARG A 371 -20.72 -1.90 9.23
C ARG A 371 -22.05 -2.59 9.54
N THR A 372 -23.11 -2.18 8.85
CA THR A 372 -24.40 -2.86 8.86
C THR A 372 -24.33 -4.02 7.87
N HIS A 373 -24.67 -5.24 8.32
CA HIS A 373 -24.65 -6.45 7.49
C HIS A 373 -25.83 -6.49 6.51
#